data_AF-K2C8X6-F1
#
_entry.id   AF-K2C8X6-F1
#
_cell.length_a   1.000
_cell.length_b   1.000
_cell.length_c   1.000
_cell.angle_alpha   90.00
_cell.angle_beta   90.00
_cell.angle_gamma   90.00
#
_symmetry.space_group_name_H-M   'P 1'
#
loop_
_entity.id
_entity.type
_entity.pdbx_description
1 polymer ?
#
loop_
_entity_poly.entity_id
_entity_poly.type
_entity_poly.pdbx_seq_one_letter_code
_entity_poly.pdbx_strand_id
1 'polypeptide(L)' 'MNIEHRIISKLTEERARMKKLVKEHGSFNVAEVTVEQLYGGIRGVPIGVTDISHVNQQEGLRLRGFTIPEVLENL' A
#
# COMPACT_ATOMS: atom_id res chain seq x y z
N MET A 1 -6.29 24.70 -9.40
CA MET A 1 -6.62 24.09 -8.10
C MET A 1 -5.31 23.73 -7.40
N ASN A 2 -5.05 24.22 -6.17
CA ASN A 2 -3.79 23.94 -5.48
C ASN A 2 -3.70 22.46 -5.07
N ILE A 3 -2.49 21.99 -4.74
CA ILE A 3 -2.26 20.58 -4.39
C ILE A 3 -3.06 20.14 -3.17
N GLU A 4 -3.23 21.02 -2.17
CA GLU A 4 -3.96 20.74 -0.94
C GLU A 4 -5.42 20.41 -1.21
N HIS A 5 -6.10 21.21 -2.04
CA HIS A 5 -7.49 20.96 -2.42
C HIS A 5 -7.64 19.61 -3.16
N ARG A 6 -6.67 19.24 -4.00
CA ARG A 6 -6.67 17.94 -4.72
C ARG A 6 -6.47 16.76 -3.78
N ILE A 7 -5.69 16.94 -2.72
CA ILE A 7 -5.50 15.91 -1.68
C ILE A 7 -6.78 15.77 -0.86
N ILE A 8 -7.34 16.89 -0.40
CA ILE A 8 -8.56 16.91 0.42
C ILE A 8 -9.72 16.24 -0.32
N SER A 9 -9.88 16.49 -1.63
CA SER A 9 -10.97 15.89 -2.42
C SER A 9 -10.90 14.36 -2.49
N LYS A 10 -9.70 13.76 -2.40
CA LYS A 10 -9.50 12.30 -2.41
C LYS A 10 -9.54 11.67 -1.02
N LEU A 11 -9.17 12.44 0.01
CA LEU A 11 -8.96 11.92 1.36
C LEU A 11 -10.22 11.33 1.99
N THR A 12 -11.39 11.91 1.69
CA THR A 12 -12.68 11.44 2.21
C THR A 12 -12.99 10.02 1.75
N GLU A 13 -12.80 9.73 0.46
CA GLU A 13 -13.05 8.42 -0.13
C GLU A 13 -12.07 7.37 0.40
N GLU A 14 -10.77 7.69 0.43
CA GLU A 14 -9.75 6.76 0.95
C GLU A 14 -9.99 6.40 2.42
N ARG A 15 -10.40 7.37 3.25
CA ARG A 15 -10.77 7.11 4.65
C ARG A 15 -11.97 6.18 4.77
N ALA A 16 -12.98 6.35 3.90
CA ALA A 16 -14.14 5.47 3.88
C ALA A 16 -13.75 4.05 3.45
N ARG A 17 -12.91 3.91 2.42
CA ARG A 17 -12.35 2.63 1.95
C ARG A 17 -11.60 1.89 3.06
N MET A 18 -10.67 2.56 3.76
CA MET A 18 -9.91 1.96 4.87
C MET A 18 -10.84 1.47 5.99
N LYS A 19 -11.81 2.29 6.41
CA LYS A 19 -12.77 1.91 7.45
C LYS A 19 -13.62 0.71 7.03
N LYS A 20 -14.04 0.66 5.76
CA LYS A 20 -14.80 -0.46 5.19
C LYS A 20 -13.98 -1.75 5.20
N LEU A 21 -12.72 -1.70 4.75
CA LEU A 21 -11.82 -2.85 4.73
C LEU A 21 -11.63 -3.45 6.13
N VAL A 22 -11.36 -2.61 7.13
CA VAL A 22 -11.20 -3.08 8.51
C VAL A 22 -12.52 -3.64 9.07
N LYS A 23 -13.66 -3.02 8.76
CA LYS A 23 -14.97 -3.49 9.20
C LYS A 23 -15.34 -4.85 8.61
N GLU A 24 -15.07 -5.05 7.31
CA GLU A 24 -15.48 -6.25 6.57
C GLU A 24 -14.47 -7.40 6.70
N HIS A 25 -13.19 -7.08 6.85
CA HIS A 25 -12.09 -8.07 6.77
C HIS A 25 -11.08 -7.98 7.93
N GLY A 26 -11.40 -7.30 9.03
CA GLY A 26 -10.46 -7.08 10.13
C GLY A 26 -9.95 -8.35 10.83
N SER A 27 -10.67 -9.47 10.70
CA SER A 27 -10.25 -10.79 11.23
C SER A 27 -9.59 -11.69 10.19
N PHE A 28 -9.38 -11.20 8.96
CA PHE A 28 -8.75 -11.99 7.91
C PHE A 28 -7.27 -12.23 8.24
N ASN A 29 -6.86 -13.49 8.26
CA ASN A 29 -5.47 -13.85 8.50
C ASN A 29 -4.61 -13.54 7.26
N VAL A 30 -3.69 -12.58 7.38
CA VAL A 30 -2.80 -12.16 6.28
C VAL A 30 -1.49 -12.94 6.22
N ALA A 31 -1.01 -13.48 7.34
CA ALA A 31 0.21 -14.29 7.41
C ALA A 31 0.30 -15.02 8.75
N GLU A 32 0.84 -16.24 8.73
CA GLU A 32 1.33 -16.91 9.94
C GLU A 32 2.70 -16.35 10.33
N VAL A 33 2.95 -16.18 11.62
CA VAL A 33 4.19 -15.61 12.16
C VAL A 33 4.87 -16.60 13.08
N THR A 34 6.15 -16.86 12.81
CA THR A 34 7.00 -17.76 13.60
C THR A 34 7.88 -17.00 14.61
N VAL A 35 8.37 -17.70 15.62
CA VAL A 35 9.31 -17.12 16.62
C VAL A 35 10.60 -16.64 15.96
N GLU A 36 11.12 -17.37 14.97
CA GLU A 36 12.33 -16.97 14.22
C GLU A 36 12.13 -15.63 13.50
N GLN A 37 10.96 -15.42 12.87
CA GLN A 37 10.66 -14.14 12.22
C GLN A 37 10.60 -12.99 13.22
N LEU A 38 10.07 -13.21 14.43
CA LEU A 38 10.06 -12.17 15.46
C LEU A 38 11.48 -11.73 15.85
N TYR A 39 12.40 -12.68 16.07
CA TYR A 39 13.79 -12.37 16.42
C TYR A 39 14.66 -11.96 15.22
N GLY A 40 14.29 -12.38 14.01
CA GLY A 40 14.98 -12.08 12.75
C GLY A 40 14.61 -10.73 12.13
N GLY A 41 13.94 -9.84 12.87
CA GLY A 41 13.53 -8.51 12.39
C GLY A 41 12.33 -8.55 11.45
N ILE A 42 11.43 -9.50 11.64
CA ILE A 42 10.13 -9.62 10.94
C ILE A 42 10.31 -9.84 9.43
N ARG A 43 11.41 -10.49 9.03
CA ARG A 43 11.71 -10.77 7.62
C ARG A 43 10.61 -11.65 7.00
N GLY A 44 10.06 -11.16 5.89
CA GLY A 44 9.05 -11.89 5.11
C GLY A 44 7.62 -11.82 5.67
N VAL A 45 7.40 -11.11 6.78
CA VAL A 45 6.05 -10.90 7.32
C VAL A 45 5.51 -9.54 6.84
N PRO A 46 4.27 -9.48 6.31
CA PRO A 46 3.62 -8.23 6.01
C PRO A 46 3.31 -7.45 7.30
N ILE A 47 3.92 -6.27 7.49
CA ILE A 47 3.78 -5.47 8.72
C ILE A 47 3.09 -4.11 8.53
N GLY A 48 2.78 -3.72 7.29
CA GLY A 48 2.26 -2.39 7.01
C GLY A 48 1.51 -2.33 5.69
N VAL A 49 0.68 -1.29 5.56
CA VAL A 49 -0.06 -0.97 4.34
C VAL A 49 0.57 0.27 3.72
N THR A 50 0.89 0.19 2.42
CA THR A 50 1.46 1.30 1.65
C THR A 50 0.69 1.48 0.35
N ASP A 51 -0.02 2.60 0.18
CA ASP A 51 -0.81 2.87 -1.03
C ASP A 51 0.00 3.53 -2.17
N ILE A 52 1.21 4.01 -1.88
CA ILE A 52 2.00 4.83 -2.82
C ILE A 52 2.71 3.95 -3.84
N SER A 53 3.32 2.87 -3.41
CA SER A 53 4.13 2.01 -4.26
C SER A 53 4.10 0.56 -3.82
N HIS A 54 4.41 -0.33 -4.76
CA HIS A 54 4.69 -1.73 -4.49
C HIS A 54 5.74 -2.23 -5.49
N VAL A 55 6.45 -3.31 -5.13
CA VAL A 55 7.45 -3.93 -6.00
C VAL A 55 6.83 -5.16 -6.65
N ASN A 56 6.71 -5.12 -7.98
CA ASN A 56 6.34 -6.26 -8.81
C ASN A 56 7.59 -7.11 -9.10
N GLN A 57 7.47 -8.43 -9.08
CA GLN A 57 8.60 -9.34 -9.29
C GLN A 57 9.19 -9.29 -10.70
N GLN A 58 8.40 -8.95 -11.71
CA GLN A 58 8.80 -8.94 -13.13
C GLN A 58 9.18 -7.53 -13.59
N GLU A 59 8.39 -6.52 -13.19
CA GLU A 59 8.50 -5.16 -13.72
C GLU A 59 9.20 -4.19 -12.75
N GLY A 60 9.49 -4.63 -11.52
CA GLY A 60 10.12 -3.81 -10.49
C GLY A 60 9.16 -2.83 -9.82
N LEU A 61 9.65 -1.63 -9.51
CA LEU A 61 8.90 -0.64 -8.74
C LEU A 61 7.71 -0.08 -9.53
N ARG A 62 6.52 -0.15 -8.95
CA ARG A 62 5.31 0.52 -9.43
C ARG A 62 4.94 1.67 -8.51
N LEU A 63 4.72 2.86 -9.06
CA LEU A 63 4.31 4.09 -8.38
C LEU A 63 2.85 4.40 -8.71
N ARG A 64 1.95 4.24 -7.73
CA ARG A 64 0.49 4.41 -7.91
C ARG A 64 -0.08 3.65 -9.12
N GLY A 65 0.50 2.49 -9.43
CA GLY A 65 0.09 1.63 -10.55
C GLY A 65 0.95 1.75 -11.80
N PHE A 66 1.76 2.80 -11.94
CA PHE A 66 2.62 3.02 -13.10
C PHE A 66 4.01 2.43 -12.90
N THR A 67 4.56 1.81 -13.93
CA THR A 67 5.99 1.46 -14.02
C THR A 67 6.84 2.73 -14.10
N ILE A 68 8.14 2.62 -13.83
CA ILE A 68 9.04 3.77 -13.91
C ILE A 68 9.07 4.41 -15.32
N PRO A 69 9.15 3.65 -16.43
CA PRO A 69 9.05 4.23 -17.77
C PRO A 69 7.76 5.04 -17.98
N GLU A 70 6.60 4.48 -17.61
CA GLU A 70 5.32 5.18 -17.75
C GLU A 70 5.27 6.47 -16.92
N VAL A 71 5.84 6.47 -15.71
CA VAL A 71 5.93 7.70 -14.91
C VAL A 71 6.75 8.76 -15.65
N LEU A 72 7.91 8.38 -16.18
CA LEU A 72 8.80 9.31 -16.89
C LEU A 72 8.18 9.85 -18.18
N GLU A 73 7.36 9.05 -18.88
CA GLU A 73 6.61 9.50 -20.07
C GLU A 73 5.50 10.51 -19.75
N ASN A 74 4.98 10.49 -18.51
CA ASN A 74 3.89 11.36 -18.07
C ASN A 74 4.36 12.55 -17.21
N LEU A 75 5.68 12.77 -17.07
CA LEU A 75 6.26 13.96 -16.44
C LEU A 75 6.23 15.17 -17.38
#